data_AF-A0A8T3MAB3-F1
#
_entry.id   AF-A0A8T3MAB3-F1
#
_cell.length_a   1.000
_cell.length_b   1.000
_cell.length_c   1.000
_cell.angle_alpha   90.00
_cell.angle_beta   90.00
_cell.angle_gamma   90.00
#
_symmetry.space_group_name_H-M   'P 1'
#
loop_
_entity.id
_entity.type
_entity.pdbx_description
1 polymer ?
#
loop_
_entity_poly.entity_id
_entity_poly.type
_entity_poly.pdbx_seq_one_letter_code
_entity_poly.pdbx_strand_id
1 'polypeptide(L)'
;MPVLGHAPDPLIGWPAWNQDQVVRYRWMTGEVPPAAMQTAIRAGATDANESRSSRAPTFVYDSAGTSTVEYGTSVFCGVNGLACADAANAPRSFRVGFRNHGYRFDWGTLRWCQLLDPVTDGCYDVENIMLDELGHVLGLGHHVNFSGDGDYGDSVVQTVSRARPRRFWNAHDLGRCDRATLQTRYDMTSWSALYSTCLDLAVELTLRSSATSISTGTSVTFTATLLVADNPADGRLTANPVSNRVVQLQRRPRGATTWTSMGRMTAAATSGTYTMRQSPTATYEWRAVFSDPSTEGLRGDSSPAVTVTVGGCSGSGCPQAAPELAGADQVEGG
;
A
#
# COMPACT_ATOMS: atom_id res chain seq x y z
N MET A 1 -13.17 -8.14 -17.06
CA MET A 1 -11.87 -8.79 -17.31
C MET A 1 -11.55 -9.60 -16.07
N PRO A 2 -11.29 -10.91 -16.15
CA PRO A 2 -10.82 -11.67 -14.99
C PRO A 2 -9.47 -11.10 -14.57
N VAL A 3 -9.34 -10.72 -13.31
CA VAL A 3 -8.07 -10.29 -12.71
C VAL A 3 -7.16 -11.52 -12.62
N LEU A 4 -5.85 -11.37 -12.82
CA LEU A 4 -4.91 -12.45 -12.48
C LEU A 4 -5.06 -12.68 -10.97
N GLY A 5 -5.38 -13.88 -10.49
CA GLY A 5 -5.84 -14.07 -9.10
C GLY A 5 -4.82 -13.79 -7.98
N HIS A 6 -3.67 -13.20 -8.31
CA HIS A 6 -2.67 -12.67 -7.39
C HIS A 6 -2.34 -11.19 -7.68
N ALA A 7 -3.27 -10.45 -8.28
CA ALA A 7 -3.16 -9.02 -8.56
C ALA A 7 -4.14 -8.23 -7.67
N PRO A 8 -3.97 -6.89 -7.55
CA PRO A 8 -4.78 -6.08 -6.64
C PRO A 8 -6.28 -6.24 -6.94
N ASP A 9 -7.09 -6.25 -5.89
CA ASP A 9 -8.54 -6.37 -5.97
C ASP A 9 -9.12 -5.27 -6.88
N PRO A 10 -10.14 -5.56 -7.69
CA PRO A 10 -10.76 -4.56 -8.53
C PRO A 10 -11.39 -3.44 -7.69
N LEU A 11 -11.60 -2.26 -8.27
CA LEU A 11 -12.35 -1.20 -7.60
C LEU A 11 -13.84 -1.29 -7.89
N ILE A 12 -14.67 -1.13 -6.85
CA ILE A 12 -16.10 -0.82 -7.03
C ILE A 12 -16.23 0.64 -7.46
N GLY A 13 -17.18 0.91 -8.37
CA GLY A 13 -17.49 2.23 -8.92
C GLY A 13 -18.12 3.24 -7.95
N TRP A 14 -18.03 3.03 -6.63
CA TRP A 14 -18.49 4.00 -5.63
C TRP A 14 -17.48 5.14 -5.47
N PRO A 15 -17.93 6.35 -5.07
CA PRO A 15 -17.03 7.45 -4.73
C PRO A 15 -16.02 7.05 -3.65
N ALA A 16 -14.83 7.65 -3.67
CA ALA A 16 -13.83 7.44 -2.63
C ALA A 16 -14.12 8.26 -1.38
N TRP A 17 -13.67 7.75 -0.24
CA TRP A 17 -13.57 8.52 0.99
C TRP A 17 -12.38 9.48 0.95
N ASN A 18 -12.34 10.44 1.87
CA ASN A 18 -11.12 11.23 2.04
C ASN A 18 -10.05 10.40 2.75
N GLN A 19 -8.78 10.64 2.43
CA GLN A 19 -7.65 10.03 3.15
C GLN A 19 -7.71 10.40 4.64
N ASP A 20 -7.41 9.44 5.51
CA ASP A 20 -7.42 9.57 6.98
C ASP A 20 -8.74 10.05 7.60
N GLN A 21 -9.85 9.96 6.85
CA GLN A 21 -11.15 10.34 7.38
C GLN A 21 -11.59 9.37 8.48
N VAL A 22 -12.05 9.92 9.61
CA VAL A 22 -12.77 9.14 10.63
C VAL A 22 -14.23 9.02 10.23
N VAL A 23 -14.64 7.81 9.87
CA VAL A 23 -16.01 7.48 9.48
C VAL A 23 -16.74 6.87 10.68
N ARG A 24 -17.73 7.60 11.17
CA ARG A 24 -18.54 7.21 12.32
C ARG A 24 -19.76 6.42 11.88
N TYR A 25 -19.98 5.27 12.50
CA TYR A 25 -21.17 4.45 12.27
C TYR A 25 -21.93 4.16 13.56
N ARG A 26 -23.23 3.95 13.43
CA ARG A 26 -24.12 3.57 14.54
C ARG A 26 -24.95 2.35 14.17
N TRP A 27 -25.61 1.78 15.16
CA TRP A 27 -26.67 0.80 14.91
C TRP A 27 -27.89 1.50 14.32
N MET A 28 -28.51 0.87 13.32
CA MET A 28 -29.78 1.34 12.80
C MET A 28 -30.88 1.14 13.85
N THR A 29 -31.70 2.17 14.04
CA THR A 29 -32.81 2.13 15.01
C THR A 29 -33.79 1.02 14.62
N GLY A 30 -34.09 0.13 15.57
CA GLY A 30 -35.00 -1.02 15.36
C GLY A 30 -34.34 -2.28 14.80
N GLU A 31 -33.13 -2.17 14.24
CA GLU A 31 -32.38 -3.26 13.61
C GLU A 31 -31.01 -3.43 14.30
N VAL A 32 -31.01 -3.43 15.63
CA VAL A 32 -29.79 -3.46 16.44
C VAL A 32 -29.27 -4.91 16.54
N PRO A 33 -27.99 -5.18 16.23
CA PRO A 33 -27.44 -6.53 16.37
C PRO A 33 -27.47 -7.03 17.83
N PRO A 34 -27.58 -8.35 18.07
CA PRO A 34 -27.36 -8.93 19.40
C PRO A 34 -25.97 -8.57 19.94
N ALA A 35 -25.82 -8.52 21.28
CA ALA A 35 -24.60 -8.03 21.93
C ALA A 35 -23.31 -8.74 21.47
N ALA A 36 -23.37 -10.06 21.25
CA ALA A 36 -22.23 -10.83 20.74
C ALA A 36 -21.84 -10.40 19.32
N MET A 37 -22.82 -10.13 18.45
CA MET A 37 -22.57 -9.61 17.11
C MET A 37 -22.06 -8.17 17.13
N GLN A 38 -22.59 -7.30 17.99
CA GLN A 38 -22.07 -5.94 18.13
C GLN A 38 -20.58 -5.93 18.48
N THR A 39 -20.15 -6.88 19.32
CA THR A 39 -18.74 -7.02 19.70
C THR A 39 -17.89 -7.43 18.49
N ALA A 40 -18.29 -8.47 17.75
CA ALA A 40 -17.55 -8.90 16.56
C ALA A 40 -17.58 -7.89 15.41
N ILE A 41 -18.67 -7.15 15.22
CA ILE A 41 -18.74 -6.07 14.22
C ILE A 41 -17.74 -4.96 14.56
N ARG A 42 -17.63 -4.57 15.84
CA ARG A 42 -16.62 -3.60 16.26
C ARG A 42 -15.20 -4.14 16.11
N ALA A 43 -15.00 -5.43 16.34
CA ALA A 43 -13.72 -6.09 16.12
C ALA A 43 -13.33 -6.07 14.63
N GLY A 44 -14.23 -6.47 13.72
CA GLY A 44 -13.97 -6.40 12.27
C GLY A 44 -13.73 -4.98 11.75
N ALA A 45 -14.35 -3.96 12.37
CA ALA A 45 -14.01 -2.55 12.10
C ALA A 45 -12.60 -2.17 12.59
N THR A 46 -12.16 -2.75 13.70
CA THR A 46 -10.79 -2.60 14.22
C THR A 46 -9.80 -3.28 13.28
N ASP A 47 -10.08 -4.51 12.85
CA ASP A 47 -9.27 -5.26 11.88
C ASP A 47 -9.11 -4.49 10.58
N ALA A 48 -10.20 -3.93 10.04
CA ALA A 48 -10.17 -3.11 8.83
C ALA A 48 -9.25 -1.89 9.02
N ASN A 49 -9.32 -1.24 10.19
CA ASN A 49 -8.43 -0.14 10.52
C ASN A 49 -6.97 -0.61 10.58
N GLU A 50 -6.66 -1.66 11.33
CA GLU A 50 -5.28 -2.07 11.60
C GLU A 50 -4.59 -2.67 10.38
N SER A 51 -5.33 -3.39 9.54
CA SER A 51 -4.77 -4.15 8.42
C SER A 51 -4.72 -3.39 7.08
N ARG A 52 -5.35 -2.22 6.94
CA ARG A 52 -5.46 -1.50 5.64
C ARG A 52 -4.15 -1.04 5.00
N SER A 53 -3.08 -0.89 5.80
CA SER A 53 -1.73 -0.46 5.37
C SER A 53 -1.69 0.70 4.36
N SER A 54 -2.64 1.62 4.47
CA SER A 54 -2.86 2.78 3.59
C SER A 54 -3.50 3.92 4.37
N ARG A 55 -3.63 5.11 3.76
CA ARG A 55 -4.39 6.23 4.34
C ARG A 55 -5.88 6.14 4.06
N ALA A 56 -6.40 4.94 3.84
CA ALA A 56 -7.84 4.71 3.75
C ALA A 56 -8.53 5.16 5.07
N PRO A 57 -9.81 5.56 5.04
CA PRO A 57 -10.50 6.03 6.23
C PRO A 57 -10.52 4.97 7.34
N THR A 58 -10.72 5.43 8.57
CA THR A 58 -10.91 4.57 9.74
C THR A 58 -12.36 4.54 10.19
N PHE A 59 -12.85 3.38 10.60
CA PHE A 59 -14.21 3.19 11.07
C PHE A 59 -14.28 3.20 12.59
N VAL A 60 -15.21 3.99 13.15
CA VAL A 60 -15.41 4.10 14.59
C VAL A 60 -16.89 4.01 14.92
N TYR A 61 -17.25 3.18 15.90
CA TYR A 61 -18.60 3.17 16.42
C TYR A 61 -18.88 4.46 17.21
N ASP A 62 -19.95 5.15 16.85
CA ASP A 62 -20.44 6.34 17.54
C ASP A 62 -21.96 6.37 17.38
N SER A 63 -22.71 6.44 18.48
CA SER A 63 -24.18 6.46 18.46
C SER A 63 -24.77 7.63 17.66
N ALA A 64 -24.01 8.71 17.44
CA ALA A 64 -24.39 9.86 16.61
C ALA A 64 -23.85 9.77 15.16
N GLY A 65 -23.25 8.64 14.76
CA GLY A 65 -22.70 8.43 13.44
C GLY A 65 -23.73 8.53 12.31
N THR A 66 -23.28 9.00 11.14
CA THR A 66 -24.11 9.15 9.94
C THR A 66 -24.22 7.86 9.14
N SER A 67 -23.20 6.99 9.21
CA SER A 67 -23.25 5.65 8.64
C SER A 67 -24.02 4.69 9.55
N THR A 68 -24.61 3.65 8.99
CA THR A 68 -25.43 2.71 9.75
C THR A 68 -25.03 1.26 9.52
N VAL A 69 -25.05 0.48 10.58
CA VAL A 69 -25.02 -0.99 10.52
C VAL A 69 -26.36 -1.51 11.01
N GLU A 70 -27.02 -2.34 10.21
CA GLU A 70 -28.33 -2.92 10.50
C GLU A 70 -28.24 -4.45 10.60
N TYR A 71 -29.07 -5.05 11.45
CA TYR A 71 -29.19 -6.50 11.60
C TYR A 71 -30.66 -6.90 11.64
N GLY A 72 -31.12 -7.68 10.65
CA GLY A 72 -32.54 -7.99 10.53
C GLY A 72 -32.93 -8.91 9.38
N THR A 73 -34.25 -9.11 9.21
CA THR A 73 -34.83 -9.88 8.10
C THR A 73 -34.97 -9.05 6.82
N SER A 74 -35.14 -7.73 6.98
CA SER A 74 -35.44 -6.76 5.92
C SER A 74 -34.23 -5.88 5.60
N VAL A 75 -33.03 -6.48 5.62
CA VAL A 75 -31.81 -5.81 5.18
C VAL A 75 -31.85 -5.50 3.70
N PHE A 76 -31.18 -4.44 3.26
CA PHE A 76 -31.14 -4.02 1.84
C PHE A 76 -30.35 -4.97 0.93
N CYS A 77 -29.83 -6.07 1.47
CA CYS A 77 -29.07 -7.04 0.72
C CYS A 77 -29.94 -7.75 -0.32
N GLY A 78 -29.33 -8.13 -1.44
CA GLY A 78 -29.97 -8.99 -2.42
C GLY A 78 -30.44 -10.32 -1.81
N VAL A 79 -31.28 -11.05 -2.53
CA VAL A 79 -31.94 -12.27 -2.03
C VAL A 79 -30.98 -13.33 -1.47
N ASN A 80 -29.74 -13.37 -1.94
CA ASN A 80 -28.70 -14.33 -1.56
C ASN A 80 -27.61 -13.77 -0.64
N GLY A 81 -27.68 -12.48 -0.25
CA GLY A 81 -26.68 -11.86 0.61
C GLY A 81 -26.91 -12.19 2.08
N LEU A 82 -25.91 -12.78 2.75
CA LEU A 82 -25.89 -12.90 4.21
C LEU A 82 -25.52 -11.58 4.89
N ALA A 83 -24.73 -10.76 4.20
CA ALA A 83 -24.43 -9.37 4.49
C ALA A 83 -24.23 -8.62 3.18
N CYS A 84 -24.15 -7.30 3.26
CA CYS A 84 -23.85 -6.43 2.13
C CYS A 84 -23.47 -5.01 2.61
N ALA A 85 -22.73 -4.30 1.75
CA ALA A 85 -22.41 -2.90 1.93
C ALA A 85 -23.04 -2.01 0.83
N ASP A 86 -23.23 -0.73 1.18
CA ASP A 86 -23.52 0.35 0.24
C ASP A 86 -22.76 1.61 0.68
N ALA A 87 -21.80 2.05 -0.13
CA ALA A 87 -21.07 3.30 0.06
C ALA A 87 -21.24 4.27 -1.11
N ALA A 88 -22.35 4.20 -1.85
CA ALA A 88 -22.65 5.11 -2.95
C ALA A 88 -22.71 6.59 -2.51
N ASN A 89 -22.97 6.86 -1.21
CA ASN A 89 -22.99 8.20 -0.62
C ASN A 89 -21.66 8.61 0.06
N ALA A 90 -20.55 7.91 -0.22
CA ALA A 90 -19.23 8.38 0.20
C ALA A 90 -18.96 9.79 -0.36
N PRO A 91 -18.29 10.68 0.40
CA PRO A 91 -17.64 10.45 1.69
C PRO A 91 -18.54 10.76 2.92
N ARG A 92 -19.87 10.77 2.77
CA ARG A 92 -20.80 11.23 3.83
C ARG A 92 -21.33 10.13 4.72
N SER A 93 -21.67 8.98 4.13
CA SER A 93 -22.22 7.83 4.86
C SER A 93 -22.06 6.54 4.07
N PHE A 94 -22.14 5.42 4.78
CA PHE A 94 -22.36 4.08 4.22
C PHE A 94 -23.48 3.37 4.98
N ARG A 95 -23.91 2.23 4.43
CA ARG A 95 -24.74 1.24 5.11
C ARG A 95 -24.06 -0.12 5.03
N VAL A 96 -24.12 -0.89 6.11
CA VAL A 96 -23.80 -2.33 6.11
C VAL A 96 -24.99 -3.06 6.71
N GLY A 97 -25.47 -4.11 6.04
CA GLY A 97 -26.56 -4.94 6.51
C GLY A 97 -26.10 -6.35 6.85
N PHE A 98 -26.58 -6.89 7.97
CA PHE A 98 -26.40 -8.29 8.36
C PHE A 98 -27.76 -8.98 8.43
N ARG A 99 -27.90 -10.10 7.75
CA ARG A 99 -29.11 -10.90 7.83
C ARG A 99 -29.17 -11.67 9.15
N ASN A 100 -30.36 -11.88 9.68
CA ASN A 100 -30.52 -12.48 11.01
C ASN A 100 -30.04 -13.94 11.08
N HIS A 101 -29.52 -14.33 12.25
CA HIS A 101 -29.28 -15.74 12.58
C HIS A 101 -30.55 -16.55 12.37
N GLY A 102 -30.44 -17.74 11.77
CA GLY A 102 -31.58 -18.58 11.49
C GLY A 102 -32.32 -18.22 10.19
N TYR A 103 -31.86 -17.21 9.44
CA TYR A 103 -32.44 -16.90 8.13
C TYR A 103 -32.32 -18.09 7.16
N ARG A 104 -33.40 -18.38 6.44
CA ARG A 104 -33.46 -19.49 5.47
C ARG A 104 -33.12 -19.03 4.07
N PHE A 105 -32.10 -19.65 3.50
CA PHE A 105 -31.74 -19.60 2.09
C PHE A 105 -32.07 -20.93 1.42
N ASP A 106 -32.09 -20.96 0.09
CA ASP A 106 -32.29 -22.19 -0.68
C ASP A 106 -31.21 -23.25 -0.38
N TRP A 107 -30.01 -22.80 -0.01
CA TRP A 107 -28.88 -23.67 0.34
C TRP A 107 -28.85 -24.08 1.83
N GLY A 108 -29.69 -23.51 2.70
CA GLY A 108 -29.70 -23.85 4.12
C GLY A 108 -30.07 -22.71 5.05
N THR A 109 -29.60 -22.80 6.30
CA THR A 109 -29.90 -21.81 7.35
C THR A 109 -28.63 -21.08 7.75
N LEU A 110 -28.70 -19.74 7.76
CA LEU A 110 -27.60 -18.88 8.19
C LEU A 110 -27.29 -19.08 9.67
N ARG A 111 -26.03 -19.33 9.96
CA ARG A 111 -25.51 -19.52 11.32
C ARG A 111 -24.33 -18.58 11.54
N TRP A 112 -24.48 -17.63 12.45
CA TRP A 112 -23.39 -16.76 12.91
C TRP A 112 -22.62 -17.42 14.05
N CYS A 113 -21.30 -17.54 13.93
CA CYS A 113 -20.47 -18.23 14.92
C CYS A 113 -20.59 -17.63 16.32
N GLN A 114 -20.66 -16.30 16.42
CA GLN A 114 -20.79 -15.54 17.67
C GLN A 114 -22.09 -15.81 18.43
N LEU A 115 -23.07 -16.48 17.82
CA LEU A 115 -24.37 -16.80 18.41
C LEU A 115 -24.55 -18.30 18.66
N LEU A 116 -23.50 -19.10 18.44
CA LEU A 116 -23.51 -20.53 18.70
C LEU A 116 -22.69 -20.86 19.95
N ASP A 117 -23.24 -21.70 20.81
CA ASP A 117 -22.53 -22.30 21.95
C ASP A 117 -22.92 -23.79 22.07
N PRO A 118 -22.00 -24.74 21.80
CA PRO A 118 -20.64 -24.51 21.30
C PRO A 118 -20.61 -24.02 19.85
N VAL A 119 -19.52 -23.38 19.44
CA VAL A 119 -19.30 -23.01 18.04
C VAL A 119 -19.16 -24.28 17.19
N THR A 120 -19.97 -24.41 16.14
CA THR A 120 -19.99 -25.58 15.24
C THR A 120 -19.51 -25.25 13.83
N ASP A 121 -19.09 -26.27 13.09
CA ASP A 121 -18.76 -26.15 11.66
C ASP A 121 -19.94 -25.63 10.81
N GLY A 122 -19.60 -24.90 9.75
CA GLY A 122 -20.55 -24.29 8.83
C GLY A 122 -21.25 -23.04 9.37
N CYS A 123 -20.65 -22.35 10.36
CA CYS A 123 -21.03 -20.99 10.75
C CYS A 123 -20.13 -19.95 10.07
N TYR A 124 -20.68 -18.75 9.85
CA TYR A 124 -19.96 -17.59 9.33
C TYR A 124 -19.44 -16.74 10.48
N ASP A 125 -18.20 -16.28 10.36
CA ASP A 125 -17.55 -15.45 11.36
C ASP A 125 -17.92 -13.97 11.14
N VAL A 126 -18.66 -13.36 12.08
CA VAL A 126 -19.20 -12.00 11.92
C VAL A 126 -18.09 -10.96 11.78
N GLU A 127 -16.95 -11.18 12.43
CA GLU A 127 -15.77 -10.32 12.38
C GLU A 127 -15.16 -10.31 10.97
N ASN A 128 -14.89 -11.50 10.41
CA ASN A 128 -14.44 -11.65 9.02
C ASN A 128 -15.46 -11.08 8.00
N ILE A 129 -16.76 -11.30 8.17
CA ILE A 129 -17.76 -10.72 7.27
C ILE A 129 -17.78 -9.20 7.38
N MET A 130 -17.70 -8.63 8.59
CA MET A 130 -17.62 -7.18 8.72
C MET A 130 -16.38 -6.61 8.03
N LEU A 131 -15.26 -7.31 8.08
CA LEU A 131 -14.03 -6.92 7.39
C LEU A 131 -14.20 -6.90 5.86
N ASP A 132 -14.84 -7.92 5.28
CA ASP A 132 -15.22 -7.99 3.86
C ASP A 132 -16.12 -6.81 3.46
N GLU A 133 -17.21 -6.57 4.21
CA GLU A 133 -18.16 -5.50 3.91
C GLU A 133 -17.55 -4.11 4.06
N LEU A 134 -16.66 -3.91 5.05
CA LEU A 134 -15.90 -2.65 5.15
C LEU A 134 -14.89 -2.51 4.02
N GLY A 135 -14.30 -3.60 3.52
CA GLY A 135 -13.51 -3.57 2.30
C GLY A 135 -14.30 -3.02 1.12
N HIS A 136 -15.55 -3.45 0.94
CA HIS A 136 -16.47 -2.84 -0.02
C HIS A 136 -16.71 -1.36 0.24
N VAL A 137 -16.95 -0.95 1.48
CA VAL A 137 -17.11 0.47 1.84
C VAL A 137 -15.86 1.29 1.46
N LEU A 138 -14.67 0.71 1.56
CA LEU A 138 -13.41 1.32 1.14
C LEU A 138 -13.25 1.36 -0.39
N GLY A 139 -14.10 0.64 -1.12
CA GLY A 139 -14.15 0.60 -2.57
C GLY A 139 -13.47 -0.61 -3.20
N LEU A 140 -13.16 -1.65 -2.42
CA LEU A 140 -12.68 -2.94 -2.91
C LEU A 140 -13.84 -3.72 -3.52
N GLY A 141 -13.65 -4.26 -4.72
CA GLY A 141 -14.54 -5.23 -5.33
C GLY A 141 -14.11 -6.63 -4.96
N HIS A 142 -14.97 -7.61 -5.25
CA HIS A 142 -14.62 -8.98 -4.96
C HIS A 142 -13.36 -9.42 -5.70
N HIS A 143 -12.45 -10.03 -4.95
CA HIS A 143 -11.35 -10.79 -5.51
C HIS A 143 -11.86 -11.99 -6.32
N VAL A 144 -11.00 -12.45 -7.22
CA VAL A 144 -11.22 -13.73 -7.91
C VAL A 144 -11.29 -14.84 -6.86
N ASN A 145 -12.07 -15.88 -7.16
CA ASN A 145 -12.18 -17.09 -6.34
C ASN A 145 -11.78 -18.29 -7.20
N PHE A 146 -10.59 -18.84 -6.98
CA PHE A 146 -10.12 -20.04 -7.64
C PHE A 146 -10.79 -21.28 -7.06
N SER A 147 -11.07 -22.26 -7.92
CA SER A 147 -11.69 -23.52 -7.52
C SER A 147 -10.85 -24.35 -6.54
N GLY A 148 -9.54 -24.08 -6.47
CA GLY A 148 -8.61 -24.70 -5.51
C GLY A 148 -8.33 -23.87 -4.25
N ASP A 149 -9.02 -22.74 -4.05
CA ASP A 149 -8.88 -21.83 -2.90
C ASP A 149 -7.47 -21.24 -2.68
N GLY A 150 -6.60 -21.26 -3.70
CA GLY A 150 -5.21 -20.80 -3.60
C GLY A 150 -5.04 -19.29 -3.44
N ASP A 151 -6.11 -18.53 -3.67
CA ASP A 151 -6.23 -17.08 -3.57
C ASP A 151 -6.87 -16.60 -2.26
N TYR A 152 -7.28 -17.52 -1.38
CA TYR A 152 -7.94 -17.13 -0.14
C TYR A 152 -7.00 -16.43 0.86
N GLY A 153 -5.68 -16.60 0.69
CA GLY A 153 -4.69 -15.81 1.43
C GLY A 153 -4.48 -14.40 0.88
N ASP A 154 -5.06 -14.08 -0.27
CA ASP A 154 -4.77 -12.86 -1.01
C ASP A 154 -5.76 -11.74 -0.71
N SER A 155 -7.01 -12.09 -0.39
CA SER A 155 -8.06 -11.11 -0.09
C SER A 155 -9.10 -11.69 0.87
N VAL A 156 -9.62 -10.86 1.75
CA VAL A 156 -10.83 -11.11 2.54
C VAL A 156 -12.09 -10.74 1.76
N VAL A 157 -12.00 -9.73 0.89
CA VAL A 157 -13.11 -9.23 0.09
C VAL A 157 -13.41 -10.20 -1.07
N GLN A 158 -14.33 -11.13 -0.85
CA GLN A 158 -14.52 -12.30 -1.71
C GLN A 158 -15.94 -12.38 -2.27
N THR A 159 -16.10 -12.93 -3.48
CA THR A 159 -17.44 -13.08 -4.10
C THR A 159 -18.34 -13.99 -3.29
N VAL A 160 -17.76 -14.97 -2.59
CA VAL A 160 -18.48 -15.94 -1.78
C VAL A 160 -17.83 -16.03 -0.41
N SER A 161 -18.53 -15.52 0.60
CA SER A 161 -18.17 -15.72 1.99
C SER A 161 -18.06 -17.20 2.32
N ARG A 162 -17.11 -17.57 3.18
CA ARG A 162 -16.88 -18.97 3.56
C ARG A 162 -17.22 -19.19 5.03
N ALA A 163 -17.79 -20.35 5.31
CA ALA A 163 -18.18 -20.74 6.65
C ALA A 163 -17.17 -21.73 7.22
N ARG A 164 -16.73 -21.55 8.47
CA ARG A 164 -15.75 -22.38 9.20
C ARG A 164 -15.91 -23.90 8.95
N PRO A 165 -14.85 -24.73 9.04
CA PRO A 165 -13.65 -24.50 9.85
C PRO A 165 -12.33 -24.40 9.09
N ARG A 166 -12.33 -24.37 7.75
CA ARG A 166 -11.05 -24.37 7.02
C ARG A 166 -10.21 -23.16 7.38
N ARG A 167 -8.89 -23.37 7.41
CA ARG A 167 -7.91 -22.33 7.72
C ARG A 167 -8.15 -21.10 6.84
N PHE A 168 -8.01 -19.93 7.44
CA PHE A 168 -8.25 -18.59 6.86
C PHE A 168 -9.70 -18.19 6.69
N TRP A 169 -10.69 -19.09 6.73
CA TRP A 169 -12.12 -18.74 6.57
C TRP A 169 -12.72 -17.94 7.75
N ASN A 170 -11.86 -17.48 8.65
CA ASN A 170 -12.11 -16.58 9.77
C ASN A 170 -10.94 -15.57 9.88
N ALA A 171 -10.45 -15.08 8.74
CA ALA A 171 -9.34 -14.14 8.70
C ALA A 171 -9.77 -12.80 9.29
N HIS A 172 -8.89 -12.22 10.11
CA HIS A 172 -9.09 -10.95 10.82
C HIS A 172 -8.11 -9.88 10.34
N ASP A 173 -7.64 -10.04 9.10
CA ASP A 173 -6.69 -9.13 8.45
C ASP A 173 -7.01 -9.05 6.96
N LEU A 174 -7.05 -7.84 6.40
CA LEU A 174 -7.11 -7.64 4.96
C LEU A 174 -5.93 -8.34 4.29
N GLY A 175 -6.23 -9.01 3.17
CA GLY A 175 -5.25 -9.74 2.40
C GLY A 175 -4.25 -8.80 1.70
N ARG A 176 -3.22 -9.38 1.08
CA ARG A 176 -2.24 -8.57 0.34
C ARG A 176 -2.88 -7.83 -0.84
N CYS A 177 -3.84 -8.41 -1.55
CA CYS A 177 -4.45 -7.81 -2.72
C CYS A 177 -5.50 -6.75 -2.36
N ASP A 178 -6.22 -6.92 -1.24
CA ASP A 178 -7.00 -5.85 -0.59
C ASP A 178 -6.11 -4.63 -0.32
N ARG A 179 -5.00 -4.84 0.43
CA ARG A 179 -4.07 -3.78 0.81
C ARG A 179 -3.46 -3.08 -0.39
N ALA A 180 -3.10 -3.83 -1.43
CA ALA A 180 -2.54 -3.28 -2.65
C ALA A 180 -3.48 -2.25 -3.29
N THR A 181 -4.76 -2.60 -3.40
CA THR A 181 -5.78 -1.71 -3.96
C THR A 181 -6.06 -0.51 -3.04
N LEU A 182 -6.04 -0.71 -1.73
CA LEU A 182 -6.17 0.42 -0.80
C LEU A 182 -4.97 1.36 -0.87
N GLN A 183 -3.75 0.84 -1.05
CA GLN A 183 -2.54 1.64 -1.25
C GLN A 183 -2.61 2.46 -2.55
N THR A 184 -3.05 1.88 -3.66
CA THR A 184 -3.20 2.63 -4.92
C THR A 184 -4.30 3.69 -4.85
N ARG A 185 -5.41 3.40 -4.13
CA ARG A 185 -6.56 4.32 -3.99
C ARG A 185 -6.34 5.43 -2.96
N TYR A 186 -5.67 5.11 -1.84
CA TYR A 186 -5.56 6.00 -0.68
C TYR A 186 -4.12 6.29 -0.25
N ASP A 187 -3.10 5.90 -1.00
CA ASP A 187 -1.69 6.14 -0.69
C ASP A 187 -1.21 5.41 0.59
N MET A 188 0.10 5.44 0.82
CA MET A 188 0.80 4.79 1.93
C MET A 188 0.61 5.54 3.25
N THR A 189 0.54 4.82 4.37
CA THR A 189 0.51 5.44 5.72
C THR A 189 1.77 6.24 6.05
N SER A 190 2.89 5.86 5.45
CA SER A 190 4.16 6.58 5.52
C SER A 190 5.06 6.15 4.36
N TRP A 191 6.07 6.97 4.04
CA TRP A 191 7.07 6.64 3.02
C TRP A 191 7.99 5.47 3.38
N SER A 192 7.93 4.99 4.62
CA SER A 192 8.65 3.80 5.09
C SER A 192 7.81 2.53 5.10
N ALA A 193 6.48 2.64 4.99
CA ALA A 193 5.59 1.49 4.98
C ALA A 193 5.93 0.55 3.79
N LEU A 194 5.67 -0.74 3.96
CA LEU A 194 5.91 -1.73 2.92
C LEU A 194 4.80 -1.68 1.87
N TYR A 195 5.19 -1.70 0.60
CA TYR A 195 4.25 -1.88 -0.50
C TYR A 195 3.73 -3.32 -0.46
N SER A 196 2.43 -3.51 -0.69
CA SER A 196 1.86 -4.85 -0.70
C SER A 196 2.57 -5.73 -1.72
N THR A 197 2.82 -7.01 -1.39
CA THR A 197 3.39 -8.01 -2.31
C THR A 197 2.46 -8.40 -3.46
N CYS A 198 1.23 -7.89 -3.48
CA CYS A 198 0.32 -8.02 -4.61
C CYS A 198 0.49 -6.88 -5.65
N LEU A 199 1.36 -5.91 -5.36
CA LEU A 199 1.82 -4.90 -6.31
C LEU A 199 3.08 -5.37 -7.03
N ASP A 200 3.37 -4.74 -8.17
CA ASP A 200 4.57 -4.99 -8.96
C ASP A 200 5.06 -3.66 -9.57
N LEU A 201 5.50 -2.75 -8.69
CA LEU A 201 5.81 -1.37 -9.03
C LEU A 201 7.24 -1.22 -9.53
N ALA A 202 7.40 -0.56 -10.66
CA ALA A 202 8.71 -0.06 -11.06
C ALA A 202 9.15 1.08 -10.12
N VAL A 203 10.45 1.20 -9.92
CA VAL A 203 11.05 2.33 -9.19
C VAL A 203 12.07 3.02 -10.10
N GLU A 204 12.31 4.29 -9.80
CA GLU A 204 13.34 5.10 -10.43
C GLU A 204 14.39 5.48 -9.40
N LEU A 205 15.64 5.10 -9.67
CA LEU A 205 16.78 5.42 -8.85
C LEU A 205 17.70 6.40 -9.59
N THR A 206 17.88 7.59 -9.02
CA THR A 206 18.86 8.57 -9.53
C THR A 206 20.03 8.72 -8.55
N LEU A 207 21.19 9.12 -9.06
CA LEU A 207 22.38 9.43 -8.26
C LEU A 207 22.95 10.78 -8.69
N ARG A 208 23.31 11.60 -7.70
CA ARG A 208 24.06 12.84 -7.89
C ARG A 208 25.29 12.83 -6.98
N SER A 209 26.35 13.52 -7.40
CA SER A 209 27.55 13.76 -6.57
C SER A 209 27.67 15.25 -6.25
N SER A 210 28.23 15.57 -5.09
CA SER A 210 28.50 16.95 -4.69
C SER A 210 29.59 17.61 -5.54
N ALA A 211 30.42 16.81 -6.21
CA ALA A 211 31.44 17.23 -7.16
C ALA A 211 31.74 16.08 -8.15
N THR A 212 32.14 16.42 -9.37
CA THR A 212 32.56 15.46 -10.41
C THR A 212 34.06 15.56 -10.74
N SER A 213 34.77 16.53 -10.15
CA SER A 213 36.22 16.71 -10.24
C SER A 213 36.76 17.09 -8.87
N ILE A 214 37.75 16.35 -8.37
CA ILE A 214 38.34 16.57 -7.05
C ILE A 214 39.85 16.31 -7.04
N SER A 215 40.53 16.85 -6.02
CA SER A 215 41.89 16.43 -5.66
C SER A 215 41.90 15.12 -4.89
N THR A 216 42.99 14.36 -5.02
CA THR A 216 43.19 13.11 -4.28
C THR A 216 43.02 13.33 -2.78
N GLY A 217 42.21 12.49 -2.14
CA GLY A 217 41.94 12.55 -0.70
C GLY A 217 40.79 13.47 -0.28
N THR A 218 40.28 14.31 -1.19
CA THR A 218 39.05 15.09 -0.96
C THR A 218 37.84 14.16 -0.94
N SER A 219 36.87 14.46 -0.07
CA SER A 219 35.63 13.70 -0.03
C SER A 219 34.58 14.24 -1.01
N VAL A 220 33.80 13.33 -1.56
CA VAL A 220 32.57 13.60 -2.32
C VAL A 220 31.40 12.97 -1.58
N THR A 221 30.29 13.70 -1.52
CA THR A 221 29.02 13.16 -1.04
C THR A 221 28.20 12.73 -2.23
N PHE A 222 27.76 11.48 -2.23
CA PHE A 222 26.81 10.94 -3.18
C PHE A 222 25.42 10.96 -2.56
N THR A 223 24.43 11.44 -3.31
CA THR A 223 23.02 11.46 -2.93
C THR A 223 22.22 10.71 -3.96
N ALA A 224 21.55 9.64 -3.54
CA ALA A 224 20.62 8.89 -4.34
C ALA A 224 19.17 9.28 -3.99
N THR A 225 18.28 9.26 -4.97
CA THR A 225 16.84 9.43 -4.79
C THR A 225 16.13 8.22 -5.38
N LEU A 226 15.32 7.54 -4.58
CA LEU A 226 14.52 6.37 -4.94
C LEU A 226 13.03 6.72 -4.84
N LEU A 227 12.34 6.67 -5.98
CA LEU A 227 10.91 6.92 -6.09
C LEU A 227 10.22 5.72 -6.75
N VAL A 228 8.93 5.51 -6.51
CA VAL A 228 8.09 4.75 -7.44
C VAL A 228 8.11 5.47 -8.78
N ALA A 229 8.18 4.72 -9.89
CA ALA A 229 8.21 5.31 -11.23
C ALA A 229 6.97 6.18 -11.47
N ASP A 230 7.08 7.20 -12.34
CA ASP A 230 5.94 8.05 -12.67
C ASP A 230 5.03 7.35 -13.69
N ASN A 231 4.08 6.57 -13.19
CA ASN A 231 3.11 5.81 -13.97
C ASN A 231 1.69 6.04 -13.43
N PRO A 232 0.79 6.66 -14.20
CA PRO A 232 -0.57 6.94 -13.74
C PRO A 232 -1.40 5.67 -13.44
N ALA A 233 -1.00 4.50 -13.96
CA ALA A 233 -1.66 3.24 -13.63
C ALA A 233 -1.49 2.82 -12.16
N ASP A 234 -0.46 3.34 -11.48
CA ASP A 234 -0.17 3.05 -10.07
C ASP A 234 -0.98 3.94 -9.11
N GLY A 235 -1.87 4.78 -9.66
CA GLY A 235 -2.80 5.62 -8.90
C GLY A 235 -2.06 6.64 -8.04
N ARG A 236 -2.35 6.67 -6.74
CA ARG A 236 -1.69 7.59 -5.80
C ARG A 236 -0.25 7.21 -5.48
N LEU A 237 0.22 6.03 -5.91
CA LEU A 237 1.59 5.59 -5.61
C LEU A 237 2.62 6.17 -6.58
N THR A 238 2.18 6.75 -7.70
CA THR A 238 3.08 7.32 -8.71
C THR A 238 4.01 8.37 -8.10
N ALA A 239 5.29 8.33 -8.47
CA ALA A 239 6.34 9.25 -7.97
C ALA A 239 6.54 9.28 -6.44
N ASN A 240 5.97 8.34 -5.69
CA ASN A 240 6.10 8.32 -4.23
C ASN A 240 7.55 8.05 -3.79
N PRO A 241 8.05 8.76 -2.77
CA PRO A 241 9.36 8.47 -2.21
C PRO A 241 9.40 7.13 -1.49
N VAL A 242 10.44 6.33 -1.75
CA VAL A 242 10.64 5.02 -1.13
C VAL A 242 11.72 5.12 -0.07
N SER A 243 11.32 5.20 1.19
CA SER A 243 12.22 5.45 2.33
C SER A 243 12.56 4.17 3.11
N ASN A 244 13.60 4.23 3.93
CA ASN A 244 14.04 3.14 4.81
C ASN A 244 14.36 1.82 4.10
N ARG A 245 14.74 1.89 2.81
CA ARG A 245 15.24 0.73 2.05
C ARG A 245 16.76 0.63 2.07
N VAL A 246 17.28 -0.42 1.44
CA VAL A 246 18.72 -0.64 1.29
C VAL A 246 19.12 -0.18 -0.11
N VAL A 247 19.68 1.02 -0.19
CA VAL A 247 20.35 1.50 -1.41
C VAL A 247 21.86 1.31 -1.24
N GLN A 248 22.51 0.65 -2.19
CA GLN A 248 23.96 0.45 -2.19
C GLN A 248 24.63 1.43 -3.14
N LEU A 249 25.75 2.00 -2.71
CA LEU A 249 26.66 2.70 -3.61
C LEU A 249 27.64 1.68 -4.20
N GLN A 250 27.78 1.69 -5.52
CA GLN A 250 28.77 0.88 -6.24
C GLN A 250 29.70 1.78 -7.03
N ARG A 251 30.91 1.30 -7.29
CA ARG A 251 31.88 1.95 -8.19
C ARG A 251 32.54 0.97 -9.14
N ARG A 252 33.14 1.49 -10.20
CA ARG A 252 34.06 0.75 -11.07
C ARG A 252 35.11 1.67 -11.68
N PRO A 253 36.29 1.15 -12.08
CA PRO A 253 37.19 1.88 -12.96
C PRO A 253 36.46 2.29 -14.25
N ARG A 254 36.82 3.45 -14.82
CA ARG A 254 36.21 3.94 -16.07
C ARG A 254 36.35 2.89 -17.18
N GLY A 255 35.26 2.58 -17.86
CA GLY A 255 35.21 1.59 -18.95
C GLY A 255 35.25 0.12 -18.49
N ALA A 256 35.38 -0.17 -17.20
CA ALA A 256 35.24 -1.54 -16.70
C ALA A 256 33.76 -1.99 -16.74
N THR A 257 33.52 -3.30 -16.71
CA THR A 257 32.16 -3.87 -16.66
C THR A 257 31.76 -4.30 -15.25
N THR A 258 32.74 -4.69 -14.42
CA THR A 258 32.51 -5.16 -13.05
C THR A 258 32.35 -4.01 -12.07
N TRP A 259 31.28 -4.05 -11.28
CA TRP A 259 30.99 -3.11 -10.21
C TRP A 259 31.42 -3.67 -8.85
N THR A 260 32.03 -2.83 -8.02
CA THR A 260 32.38 -3.13 -6.62
C THR A 260 31.44 -2.37 -5.69
N SER A 261 30.85 -3.08 -4.73
CA SER A 261 30.03 -2.46 -3.68
C SER A 261 30.90 -1.68 -2.69
N MET A 262 30.53 -0.43 -2.45
CA MET A 262 31.20 0.47 -1.50
C MET A 262 30.47 0.55 -0.16
N GLY A 263 29.23 0.09 -0.12
CA GLY A 263 28.43 -0.06 1.09
C GLY A 263 27.00 0.47 0.94
N ARG A 264 26.23 0.35 2.04
CA ARG A 264 24.87 0.86 2.15
C ARG A 264 24.87 2.38 2.35
N MET A 265 24.11 3.09 1.53
CA MET A 265 23.85 4.52 1.70
C MET A 265 22.90 4.73 2.88
N THR A 266 23.14 5.79 3.66
CA THR A 266 22.35 6.13 4.85
C THR A 266 21.13 6.94 4.42
N ALA A 267 19.93 6.61 4.91
CA ALA A 267 18.74 7.41 4.65
C ALA A 267 18.95 8.84 5.18
N ALA A 268 18.61 9.84 4.37
CA ALA A 268 18.69 11.24 4.74
C ALA A 268 17.31 11.77 5.22
N ALA A 269 17.28 13.03 5.67
CA ALA A 269 16.06 13.64 6.22
C ALA A 269 14.92 13.74 5.20
N THR A 270 15.25 13.95 3.91
CA THR A 270 14.27 13.97 2.83
C THR A 270 13.87 12.55 2.48
N SER A 271 12.57 12.26 2.48
CA SER A 271 12.04 10.94 2.12
C SER A 271 12.50 10.50 0.72
N GLY A 272 12.80 9.20 0.58
CA GLY A 272 13.32 8.63 -0.65
C GLY A 272 14.79 8.94 -0.93
N THR A 273 15.47 9.73 -0.08
CA THR A 273 16.88 10.10 -0.32
C THR A 273 17.86 9.34 0.57
N TYR A 274 19.01 9.00 -0.01
CA TYR A 274 20.07 8.24 0.64
C TYR A 274 21.41 8.90 0.34
N THR A 275 22.32 8.92 1.30
CA THR A 275 23.63 9.58 1.15
C THR A 275 24.78 8.67 1.56
N MET A 276 25.93 8.86 0.91
CA MET A 276 27.19 8.24 1.31
C MET A 276 28.35 9.14 0.94
N ARG A 277 29.27 9.34 1.89
CA ARG A 277 30.52 10.09 1.69
C ARG A 277 31.64 9.13 1.33
N GLN A 278 32.43 9.47 0.32
CA GLN A 278 33.58 8.70 -0.15
C GLN A 278 34.77 9.62 -0.43
N SER A 279 36.00 9.14 -0.27
CA SER A 279 37.21 9.87 -0.64
C SER A 279 37.97 9.10 -1.71
N PRO A 280 37.58 9.21 -3.00
CA PRO A 280 38.24 8.46 -4.06
C PRO A 280 39.68 8.93 -4.29
N THR A 281 40.55 7.98 -4.60
CA THR A 281 41.98 8.20 -4.89
C THR A 281 42.32 8.08 -6.38
N ALA A 282 41.34 7.72 -7.21
CA ALA A 282 41.44 7.59 -8.65
C ALA A 282 40.09 7.92 -9.29
N THR A 283 40.08 8.12 -10.60
CA THR A 283 38.85 8.33 -11.37
C THR A 283 38.01 7.06 -11.43
N TYR A 284 36.74 7.17 -11.01
CA TYR A 284 35.78 6.07 -10.99
C TYR A 284 34.43 6.52 -11.55
N GLU A 285 33.69 5.55 -12.07
CA GLU A 285 32.25 5.65 -12.31
C GLU A 285 31.50 5.10 -11.11
N TRP A 286 30.42 5.77 -10.71
CA TRP A 286 29.63 5.49 -9.52
C TRP A 286 28.17 5.30 -9.89
N ARG A 287 27.47 4.37 -9.24
CA ARG A 287 26.02 4.23 -9.35
C ARG A 287 25.40 3.85 -8.01
N ALA A 288 24.13 4.18 -7.84
CA ALA A 288 23.32 3.63 -6.78
C ALA A 288 22.59 2.38 -7.30
N VAL A 289 22.38 1.40 -6.43
CA VAL A 289 21.61 0.19 -6.73
C VAL A 289 20.61 -0.07 -5.61
N PHE A 290 19.36 -0.29 -5.98
CA PHE A 290 18.31 -0.83 -5.14
C PHE A 290 17.95 -2.21 -5.69
N SER A 291 18.15 -3.25 -4.90
CA SER A 291 17.83 -4.61 -5.31
C SER A 291 16.37 -4.93 -5.02
N ASP A 292 15.78 -5.77 -5.86
CA ASP A 292 14.41 -6.27 -5.71
C ASP A 292 14.20 -6.93 -4.32
N PRO A 293 13.31 -6.39 -3.47
CA PRO A 293 12.97 -6.98 -2.18
C PRO A 293 11.91 -8.07 -2.30
N SER A 294 12.18 -9.27 -1.75
CA SER A 294 11.20 -10.38 -1.72
C SER A 294 10.00 -10.18 -0.78
N THR A 295 9.88 -9.03 -0.12
CA THR A 295 8.92 -8.79 0.98
C THR A 295 7.92 -7.67 0.68
N GLU A 296 8.00 -7.05 -0.49
CA GLU A 296 7.08 -5.99 -0.93
C GLU A 296 7.00 -5.93 -2.46
N GLY A 297 5.97 -5.29 -2.99
CA GLY A 297 5.72 -5.20 -4.43
C GLY A 297 6.52 -4.11 -5.15
N LEU A 298 7.83 -4.01 -4.90
CA LEU A 298 8.73 -3.08 -5.60
C LEU A 298 9.72 -3.86 -6.46
N ARG A 299 10.04 -3.37 -7.65
CA ARG A 299 11.14 -3.89 -8.47
C ARG A 299 12.45 -3.20 -8.14
N GLY A 300 13.57 -3.88 -8.35
CA GLY A 300 14.90 -3.28 -8.23
C GLY A 300 15.22 -2.33 -9.39
N ASP A 301 16.14 -1.39 -9.16
CA ASP A 301 16.67 -0.48 -10.18
C ASP A 301 18.14 -0.10 -9.90
N SER A 302 18.85 0.39 -10.92
CA SER A 302 20.17 0.98 -10.80
C SER A 302 20.26 2.32 -11.50
N SER A 303 20.83 3.31 -10.83
CA SER A 303 20.97 4.64 -11.41
C SER A 303 21.90 4.66 -12.63
N PRO A 304 21.74 5.66 -13.52
CA PRO A 304 22.82 6.04 -14.43
C PRO A 304 24.14 6.28 -13.68
N ALA A 305 25.25 6.05 -14.36
CA ALA A 305 26.57 6.21 -13.76
C ALA A 305 26.99 7.70 -13.72
N VAL A 306 27.57 8.13 -12.60
CA VAL A 306 28.22 9.44 -12.43
C VAL A 306 29.72 9.25 -12.40
N THR A 307 30.47 10.01 -13.19
CA THR A 307 31.94 9.98 -13.17
C THR A 307 32.47 11.00 -12.18
N VAL A 308 33.34 10.56 -11.27
CA VAL A 308 34.15 11.44 -10.43
C VAL A 308 35.60 11.31 -10.85
N THR A 309 36.15 12.39 -11.39
CA THR A 309 37.55 12.49 -11.81
C THR A 309 38.42 12.91 -10.64
N VAL A 310 39.50 12.16 -10.40
CA VAL A 310 40.49 12.50 -9.38
C VAL A 310 41.79 12.88 -10.09
N GLY A 311 42.25 14.10 -9.85
CA GLY A 311 43.48 14.63 -10.44
C GLY A 311 44.23 15.54 -9.48
N GLY A 312 45.55 15.63 -9.65
CA GLY A 312 46.34 16.66 -8.97
C GLY A 312 45.96 18.03 -9.53
N CYS A 313 45.24 18.83 -8.75
CA CYS A 313 44.95 20.20 -9.14
C CYS A 313 46.05 21.09 -8.58
N SER A 314 47.06 21.39 -9.41
CA SER A 314 48.05 22.43 -9.14
C SER A 314 48.00 23.46 -10.27
N GLY A 315 47.46 24.66 -10.01
CA GLY A 315 47.48 25.79 -10.94
C GLY A 315 46.16 26.57 -11.07
N SER A 316 46.23 27.77 -11.65
CA SER A 316 45.08 28.60 -12.01
C SER A 316 44.30 27.97 -13.18
N GLY A 317 43.00 27.73 -12.99
CA GLY A 317 42.14 27.08 -14.00
C GLY A 317 41.50 25.76 -13.54
N CYS A 318 41.69 25.36 -12.29
CA CYS A 318 40.95 24.24 -11.70
C CYS A 318 39.44 24.55 -11.67
N PRO A 319 38.59 23.75 -12.33
CA PRO A 319 37.15 23.89 -12.24
C PRO A 319 36.69 23.31 -10.90
N GLN A 320 36.91 24.05 -9.81
CA GLN A 320 36.03 23.97 -8.65
C GLN A 320 34.71 24.65 -9.04
N ALA A 321 34.04 24.15 -10.08
CA ALA A 321 32.78 24.69 -10.52
C ALA A 321 31.72 24.28 -9.51
N ALA A 322 31.15 25.28 -8.84
CA ALA A 322 29.78 25.19 -8.32
C ALA A 322 28.85 24.65 -9.42
N PRO A 323 27.75 23.96 -9.07
CA PRO A 323 26.80 23.49 -10.07
C PRO A 323 26.34 24.69 -10.90
N GLU A 324 26.41 24.55 -12.23
CA GLU A 324 25.90 25.54 -13.18
C GLU A 324 24.39 25.67 -12.94
N LEU A 325 23.98 26.75 -12.26
CA LEU A 325 22.58 27.17 -12.24
C LEU A 325 22.25 27.58 -13.68
N ALA A 326 21.32 26.86 -14.30
CA ALA A 326 20.77 27.22 -15.60
C ALA A 326 20.36 28.70 -15.59
N GLY A 327 21.06 29.51 -16.39
CA GLY A 327 20.88 30.95 -16.44
C GLY A 327 19.45 31.32 -16.80
N ALA A 328 18.87 32.20 -16.00
CA ALA A 328 17.69 32.95 -16.38
C ALA A 328 18.04 33.85 -17.57
N ASP A 329 17.27 33.74 -18.65
CA ASP A 329 17.28 34.68 -19.76
C ASP A 329 17.09 36.12 -19.23
N GLN A 330 18.12 36.95 -19.38
CA GLN A 330 17.93 38.40 -19.43
C GLN A 330 17.79 38.81 -20.89
N VAL A 331 16.56 39.15 -21.25
CA VAL A 331 16.22 39.87 -22.47
C VAL A 331 16.27 41.38 -22.17
N GLU A 332 17.26 42.06 -22.74
CA GLU A 332 17.23 43.48 -23.12
C GLU A 332 17.89 43.57 -24.51
N GLY A 333 17.39 44.24 -25.53
CA GLY A 333 16.19 45.07 -25.65
C GLY A 333 15.94 45.44 -27.12
N GLY A 334 14.84 46.16 -27.35
CA GLY A 334 14.41 46.75 -28.61
C GLY A 334 13.07 47.45 -28.42
#